data_AF-A0A3M2S6J8-F1
#
_entry.id   AF-A0A3M2S6J8-F1
#
_cell.length_a   1.000
_cell.length_b   1.000
_cell.length_c   1.000
_cell.angle_alpha   90.00
_cell.angle_beta   90.00
_cell.angle_gamma   90.00
#
_symmetry.space_group_name_H-M   'P 1'
#
loop_
_entity.id
_entity.type
_entity.pdbx_description
1 polymer ?
#
loop_
_entity_poly.entity_id
_entity_poly.type
_entity_poly.pdbx_seq_one_letter_code
_entity_poly.pdbx_strand_id
1 'polypeptide(L)'
;MAPPSRPGSSMPPTPKAYGRGSANPSGPLAPGTPSGIKTSGGKTGSLVESPLYEDLNLTANNIYYRDRREPLPQHVANLVQRVQRERASPTPSVSDALADEGLAALERGAGEPTIEQYFQNHLVAQTPRNDPLKRSDKAPFQRHAVPNTGTQHRVSNPTPNVTSGYNLGAFTAAQKMQLGKTPNISAMNNEGMCFPFFILEFKGDGPSSNGSLVAMNGTEARLFISWKQQDLFNVQNVRSFALQEPDHFIEFRKYVRNIIDWGRDERL
;
A
#
# COMPACT_ATOMS: atom_id res chain seq x y z
N MET A 1 -44.90 -16.67 4.11
CA MET A 1 -44.38 -16.02 5.33
C MET A 1 -43.01 -15.45 5.00
N ALA A 2 -42.92 -14.12 4.95
CA ALA A 2 -41.69 -13.37 4.69
C ALA A 2 -41.05 -12.97 6.03
N PRO A 3 -39.71 -12.86 6.13
CA PRO A 3 -39.06 -12.43 7.35
C PRO A 3 -39.19 -10.90 7.56
N PRO A 4 -39.26 -10.42 8.81
CA PRO A 4 -39.50 -9.01 9.13
C PRO A 4 -38.26 -8.12 8.94
N SER A 5 -38.51 -6.93 8.41
CA SER A 5 -37.57 -5.83 8.20
C SER A 5 -37.07 -5.23 9.51
N ARG A 6 -35.75 -5.01 9.65
CA ARG A 6 -35.14 -4.40 10.84
C ARG A 6 -35.24 -2.86 10.79
N PRO A 7 -35.59 -2.16 11.89
CA PRO A 7 -35.72 -0.70 11.92
C PRO A 7 -34.39 0.02 11.74
N GLY A 8 -34.41 1.13 11.00
CA GLY A 8 -33.26 1.99 10.74
C GLY A 8 -32.77 2.71 12.00
N SER A 9 -31.48 2.55 12.30
CA SER A 9 -30.76 3.37 13.28
C SER A 9 -30.07 4.53 12.56
N SER A 10 -30.73 5.68 12.51
CA SER A 10 -30.12 6.96 12.12
C SER A 10 -29.12 7.39 13.21
N MET A 11 -27.83 7.30 12.93
CA MET A 11 -26.79 7.91 13.77
C MET A 11 -26.82 9.44 13.60
N PRO A 12 -26.68 10.23 14.68
CA PRO A 12 -26.61 11.68 14.59
C PRO A 12 -25.26 12.11 13.99
N PRO A 13 -25.22 13.21 13.21
CA PRO A 13 -23.96 13.71 12.67
C PRO A 13 -23.07 14.28 13.78
N THR A 14 -21.79 13.95 13.73
CA THR A 14 -20.74 14.43 14.64
C THR A 14 -20.61 15.96 14.60
N PRO A 15 -20.42 16.66 15.73
CA PRO A 15 -20.28 18.12 15.75
C PRO A 15 -19.05 18.60 14.96
N LYS A 16 -19.20 19.66 14.18
CA LYS A 16 -18.08 20.32 13.49
C LYS A 16 -17.21 21.07 14.49
N ALA A 17 -15.93 20.70 14.57
CA ALA A 17 -14.93 21.45 15.32
C ALA A 17 -14.72 22.84 14.69
N TYR A 18 -14.77 23.88 15.52
CA TYR A 18 -14.59 25.27 15.14
C TYR A 18 -13.12 25.55 14.78
N GLY A 19 -12.87 25.84 13.50
CA GLY A 19 -11.59 26.32 12.98
C GLY A 19 -11.70 27.79 12.53
N ARG A 20 -11.29 28.67 13.43
CA ARG A 20 -11.04 30.13 13.37
C ARG A 20 -10.91 30.74 11.95
N GLY A 21 -11.96 31.44 11.51
CA GLY A 21 -11.93 32.33 10.34
C GLY A 21 -11.36 33.71 10.69
N SER A 22 -10.39 34.17 9.91
CA SER A 22 -9.92 35.56 9.94
C SER A 22 -10.96 36.44 9.24
N ALA A 23 -11.48 37.41 9.97
CA ALA A 23 -12.41 38.42 9.47
C ALA A 23 -11.71 39.42 8.54
N ASN A 24 -12.39 39.83 7.47
CA ASN A 24 -12.23 41.16 6.87
C ASN A 24 -13.60 41.65 6.35
N PRO A 25 -13.89 42.96 6.40
CA PRO A 25 -15.25 43.48 6.40
C PRO A 25 -15.82 43.78 5.01
N SER A 26 -17.15 43.77 4.98
CA SER A 26 -18.07 43.96 3.86
C SER A 26 -17.97 45.30 3.10
N GLY A 27 -18.25 45.26 1.79
CA GLY A 27 -18.66 46.40 0.95
C GLY A 27 -19.92 46.06 0.15
N PRO A 28 -20.71 47.05 -0.34
CA PRO A 28 -22.13 46.88 -0.62
C PRO A 28 -22.50 46.23 -1.97
N LEU A 29 -23.69 45.61 -1.97
CA LEU A 29 -24.37 44.89 -3.06
C LEU A 29 -24.86 45.78 -4.22
N ALA A 30 -24.80 45.25 -5.44
CA ALA A 30 -25.67 45.63 -6.56
C ALA A 30 -26.24 44.36 -7.26
N PRO A 31 -27.45 44.40 -7.86
CA PRO A 31 -28.24 43.21 -8.13
C PRO A 31 -28.28 42.77 -9.60
N GLY A 32 -28.39 41.44 -9.81
CA GLY A 32 -29.06 40.87 -10.98
C GLY A 32 -28.28 39.83 -11.79
N THR A 33 -28.58 38.54 -11.63
CA THR A 33 -29.06 37.59 -12.68
C THR A 33 -29.27 36.18 -12.11
N PRO A 34 -30.21 35.37 -12.66
CA PRO A 34 -30.75 34.19 -11.98
C PRO A 34 -29.97 32.89 -12.22
N SER A 35 -29.87 32.12 -11.13
CA SER A 35 -29.68 30.67 -10.98
C SER A 35 -29.18 29.85 -12.17
N GLY A 36 -27.85 29.71 -12.26
CA GLY A 36 -27.23 28.48 -12.75
C GLY A 36 -27.18 27.46 -11.60
N ILE A 37 -27.79 26.30 -11.81
CA ILE A 37 -27.78 25.15 -10.91
C ILE A 37 -26.33 24.84 -10.50
N LYS A 38 -25.99 25.17 -9.25
CA LYS A 38 -24.75 24.71 -8.63
C LYS A 38 -24.90 23.22 -8.40
N THR A 39 -24.25 22.43 -9.23
CA THR A 39 -24.09 20.99 -8.99
C THR A 39 -23.48 20.82 -7.61
N SER A 40 -24.15 19.96 -6.84
CA SER A 40 -23.90 19.59 -5.46
C SER A 40 -22.41 19.41 -5.14
N GLY A 41 -22.02 19.92 -3.97
CA GLY A 41 -20.65 19.95 -3.47
C GLY A 41 -19.87 18.65 -3.67
N GLY A 42 -18.63 18.82 -4.14
CA GLY A 42 -17.68 17.73 -4.27
C GLY A 42 -17.48 17.02 -2.94
N LYS A 43 -17.55 15.69 -2.96
CA LYS A 43 -17.13 14.86 -1.84
C LYS A 43 -15.65 15.17 -1.57
N THR A 44 -15.36 15.73 -0.40
CA THR A 44 -14.01 16.04 0.11
C THR A 44 -13.28 14.79 0.63
N GLY A 45 -13.59 13.62 0.09
CA GLY A 45 -12.99 12.34 0.48
C GLY A 45 -11.93 11.89 -0.51
N SER A 46 -10.98 11.09 -0.05
CA SER A 46 -9.99 10.48 -0.94
C SER A 46 -10.68 9.54 -1.93
N LEU A 47 -10.20 9.47 -3.17
CA LEU A 47 -10.82 8.62 -4.21
C LEU A 47 -10.91 7.14 -3.77
N VAL A 48 -9.92 6.68 -3.02
CA VAL A 48 -9.84 5.29 -2.51
C VAL A 48 -10.83 4.99 -1.38
N GLU A 49 -11.40 6.03 -0.74
CA GLU A 49 -12.43 5.89 0.28
C GLU A 49 -13.83 5.73 -0.33
N SER A 50 -13.95 5.87 -1.65
CA SER A 50 -15.20 5.59 -2.34
C SER A 50 -15.56 4.12 -2.16
N PRO A 51 -16.78 3.78 -1.64
CA PRO A 51 -17.19 2.39 -1.43
C PRO A 51 -17.17 1.52 -2.70
N LEU A 52 -17.21 2.15 -3.88
CA LEU A 52 -17.21 1.47 -5.18
C LEU A 52 -15.85 1.58 -5.89
N TYR A 53 -14.79 1.99 -5.19
CA TYR A 53 -13.48 2.19 -5.82
C TYR A 53 -12.93 0.89 -6.41
N GLU A 54 -13.05 -0.24 -5.71
CA GLU A 54 -12.60 -1.53 -6.22
C GLU A 54 -13.47 -2.00 -7.40
N ASP A 55 -14.78 -2.02 -7.20
CA ASP A 55 -15.74 -2.58 -8.16
C ASP A 55 -15.81 -1.77 -9.47
N LEU A 56 -15.56 -0.45 -9.41
CA LEU A 56 -15.62 0.41 -10.58
C LEU A 56 -14.22 0.84 -11.05
N ASN A 57 -13.42 1.46 -10.19
CA ASN A 57 -12.15 2.04 -10.60
C ASN A 57 -11.08 1.00 -10.85
N LEU A 58 -10.91 0.03 -9.96
CA LEU A 58 -9.88 -1.00 -10.17
C LEU A 58 -10.28 -1.95 -11.30
N THR A 59 -11.53 -2.43 -11.29
CA THR A 59 -12.06 -3.34 -12.32
C THR A 59 -11.99 -2.74 -13.73
N ALA A 60 -12.40 -1.47 -13.91
CA ALA A 60 -12.32 -0.80 -15.22
C ALA A 60 -10.86 -0.62 -15.72
N ASN A 61 -9.87 -0.75 -14.85
CA ASN A 61 -8.45 -0.68 -15.16
C ASN A 61 -7.75 -2.04 -15.06
N ASN A 62 -8.53 -3.13 -15.13
CA ASN A 62 -8.06 -4.50 -15.11
C ASN A 62 -7.30 -4.90 -13.84
N ILE A 63 -7.57 -4.24 -12.70
CA ILE A 63 -6.98 -4.56 -11.41
C ILE A 63 -8.02 -5.32 -10.57
N TYR A 64 -7.67 -6.53 -10.12
CA TYR A 64 -8.59 -7.43 -9.43
C TYR A 64 -8.03 -7.90 -8.09
N TYR A 65 -8.82 -7.73 -7.03
CA TYR A 65 -8.63 -8.43 -5.77
C TYR A 65 -9.23 -9.82 -5.87
N ARG A 66 -8.36 -10.84 -5.83
CA ARG A 66 -8.80 -12.23 -5.83
C ARG A 66 -9.08 -12.69 -4.42
N ASP A 67 -10.06 -13.57 -4.28
CA ASP A 67 -10.35 -14.21 -3.02
C ASP A 67 -9.15 -15.09 -2.61
N ARG A 68 -8.76 -15.04 -1.33
CA ARG A 68 -7.63 -15.82 -0.78
C ARG A 68 -7.78 -17.34 -0.93
N ARG A 69 -8.99 -17.84 -1.19
CA ARG A 69 -9.28 -19.27 -1.40
C ARG A 69 -9.07 -19.69 -2.86
N GLU A 70 -9.00 -18.73 -3.78
CA GLU A 70 -8.72 -19.03 -5.17
C GLU A 70 -7.26 -19.49 -5.35
N PRO A 71 -7.01 -20.50 -6.20
CA PRO A 71 -5.65 -21.00 -6.41
C PRO A 71 -4.77 -19.93 -7.07
N LEU A 72 -3.54 -19.85 -6.56
CA LEU A 72 -2.47 -19.08 -7.18
C LEU A 72 -1.94 -19.82 -8.41
N PRO A 73 -1.57 -19.12 -9.50
CA PRO A 73 -0.80 -19.71 -10.58
C PRO A 73 0.51 -20.31 -10.05
N GLN A 74 0.98 -21.41 -10.63
CA GLN A 74 2.11 -22.19 -10.09
C GLN A 74 3.35 -21.36 -9.81
N HIS A 75 3.73 -20.45 -10.72
CA HIS A 75 4.91 -19.60 -10.54
C HIS A 75 4.77 -18.62 -9.35
N VAL A 76 3.55 -18.13 -9.10
CA VAL A 76 3.21 -17.27 -7.95
C VAL A 76 3.21 -18.09 -6.66
N ALA A 77 2.62 -19.28 -6.67
CA ALA A 77 2.64 -20.21 -5.55
C ALA A 77 4.07 -20.61 -5.14
N ASN A 78 4.94 -20.88 -6.13
CA ASN A 78 6.35 -21.18 -5.89
C ASN A 78 7.08 -20.01 -5.22
N LEU A 79 6.78 -18.77 -5.61
CA LEU A 79 7.34 -17.58 -4.97
C LEU A 79 6.87 -17.44 -3.52
N VAL A 80 5.57 -17.66 -3.27
CA VAL A 80 5.02 -17.66 -1.89
C VAL A 80 5.73 -18.72 -1.03
N GLN A 81 5.88 -19.94 -1.54
CA GLN A 81 6.62 -21.00 -0.84
C GLN A 81 8.10 -20.64 -0.62
N ARG A 82 8.73 -19.96 -1.59
CA ARG A 82 10.13 -19.50 -1.49
C ARG A 82 10.32 -18.50 -0.35
N VAL A 83 9.40 -17.56 -0.16
CA VAL A 83 9.52 -16.53 0.89
C VAL A 83 9.11 -17.06 2.27
N GLN A 84 8.43 -18.21 2.34
CA GLN A 84 8.06 -18.90 3.57
C GLN A 84 9.19 -19.68 4.22
N ARG A 85 10.26 -19.98 3.46
CA ARG A 85 11.35 -20.85 3.92
C ARG A 85 12.01 -20.35 5.19
N GLU A 86 12.49 -21.29 5.99
CA GLU A 86 13.35 -20.97 7.12
C GLU A 86 14.64 -20.28 6.65
N ARG A 87 15.18 -19.42 7.52
CA ARG A 87 16.36 -18.62 7.22
C ARG A 87 17.40 -18.74 8.31
N ALA A 88 18.67 -18.75 7.90
CA ALA A 88 19.81 -18.90 8.81
C ALA A 88 20.20 -17.60 9.52
N SER A 89 19.71 -16.45 9.06
CA SER A 89 20.05 -15.16 9.68
C SER A 89 19.44 -15.05 11.08
N PRO A 90 20.09 -14.32 12.01
CA PRO A 90 19.54 -14.09 13.34
C PRO A 90 18.11 -13.54 13.30
N THR A 91 17.27 -14.18 14.11
CA THR A 91 15.85 -13.83 14.27
C THR A 91 15.63 -13.51 15.75
N PRO A 92 14.88 -12.46 16.10
CA PRO A 92 14.57 -12.18 17.50
C PRO A 92 13.90 -13.39 18.14
N SER A 93 14.24 -13.66 19.39
CA SER A 93 13.56 -14.67 20.19
C SER A 93 12.19 -14.15 20.64
N VAL A 94 11.33 -15.05 21.11
CA VAL A 94 10.06 -14.67 21.75
C VAL A 94 10.30 -13.72 22.94
N SER A 95 11.36 -13.96 23.71
CA SER A 95 11.71 -13.08 24.83
C SER A 95 12.13 -11.68 24.37
N ASP A 96 12.85 -11.57 23.25
CA ASP A 96 13.23 -10.27 22.70
C ASP A 96 11.99 -9.49 22.22
N ALA A 97 11.05 -10.18 21.55
CA ALA A 97 9.82 -9.57 21.08
C ALA A 97 8.91 -9.10 22.24
N LEU A 98 8.82 -9.88 23.32
CA LEU A 98 8.07 -9.51 24.53
C LEU A 98 8.71 -8.34 25.29
N ALA A 99 10.03 -8.20 25.23
CA ALA A 99 10.77 -7.11 25.86
C ALA A 99 10.82 -5.83 24.98
N ASP A 100 10.27 -5.87 23.77
CA ASP A 100 10.25 -4.72 22.86
C ASP A 100 9.14 -3.73 23.25
N GLU A 101 9.50 -2.75 24.07
CA GLU A 101 8.61 -1.66 24.49
C GLU A 101 8.05 -0.85 23.32
N GLY A 102 8.79 -0.77 22.20
CA GLY A 102 8.35 -0.11 20.98
C GLY A 102 7.19 -0.86 20.34
N LEU A 103 7.30 -2.18 20.22
CA LEU A 103 6.24 -3.05 19.72
C LEU A 103 5.01 -2.99 20.63
N ALA A 104 5.20 -3.08 21.95
CA ALA A 104 4.12 -2.99 22.95
C ALA A 104 3.42 -1.61 22.94
N ALA A 105 4.11 -0.54 22.56
CA ALA A 105 3.50 0.77 22.40
C ALA A 105 2.56 0.84 21.17
N LEU A 106 2.84 0.07 20.12
CA LEU A 106 1.99 0.05 18.92
C LEU A 106 0.62 -0.57 19.19
N GLU A 107 0.57 -1.61 20.01
CA GLU A 107 -0.67 -2.30 20.41
C GLU A 107 -1.65 -1.35 21.12
N ARG A 108 -1.15 -0.39 21.90
CA ARG A 108 -1.94 0.55 22.70
C ARG A 108 -2.60 1.68 21.88
N GLY A 109 -2.53 1.64 20.55
CA GLY A 109 -3.13 2.63 19.66
C GLY A 109 -2.17 3.76 19.29
N ALA A 110 -1.05 3.39 18.67
CA ALA A 110 -0.08 4.36 18.15
C ALA A 110 -0.57 5.02 16.84
N GLY A 111 -0.28 6.31 16.69
CA GLY A 111 -0.53 7.01 15.43
C GLY A 111 0.35 6.50 14.28
N GLU A 112 -0.10 6.69 13.05
CA GLU A 112 0.62 6.27 11.83
C GLU A 112 2.11 6.68 11.80
N PRO A 113 2.53 7.89 12.23
CA PRO A 113 3.95 8.25 12.25
C PRO A 113 4.80 7.36 13.17
N THR A 114 4.25 6.94 14.31
CA THR A 114 4.95 6.08 15.28
C THR A 114 5.06 4.65 14.76
N ILE A 115 3.99 4.14 14.15
CA ILE A 115 3.97 2.84 13.45
C ILE A 115 5.03 2.83 12.34
N GLU A 116 5.00 3.85 11.50
CA GLU A 116 5.95 4.00 10.39
C GLU A 116 7.39 4.04 10.89
N GLN A 117 7.69 4.90 11.88
CA GLN A 117 9.04 5.01 12.44
C GLN A 117 9.53 3.67 13.00
N TYR A 118 8.69 2.95 13.75
CA TYR A 118 9.06 1.65 14.29
C TYR A 118 9.40 0.66 13.16
N PHE A 119 8.47 0.41 12.23
CA PHE A 119 8.69 -0.63 11.24
C PHE A 119 9.75 -0.28 10.18
N GLN A 120 9.92 0.99 9.83
CA GLN A 120 10.99 1.43 8.94
C GLN A 120 12.38 1.17 9.52
N ASN A 121 12.53 1.23 10.83
CA ASN A 121 13.80 0.97 11.52
C ASN A 121 14.06 -0.53 11.73
N HIS A 122 13.00 -1.34 11.87
CA HIS A 122 13.12 -2.74 12.29
C HIS A 122 12.97 -3.77 11.15
N LEU A 123 12.33 -3.41 10.02
CA LEU A 123 12.02 -4.36 8.94
C LEU A 123 12.93 -4.23 7.72
N VAL A 124 13.01 -3.03 7.14
CA VAL A 124 13.73 -2.78 5.88
C VAL A 124 14.84 -1.79 6.15
N ALA A 125 16.08 -2.22 6.37
CA ALA A 125 17.17 -1.28 6.59
C ALA A 125 17.39 -0.38 5.34
N GLN A 126 17.87 0.84 5.55
CA GLN A 126 18.34 1.66 4.43
C GLN A 126 19.48 0.95 3.70
N THR A 127 19.45 0.98 2.37
CA THR A 127 20.51 0.40 1.56
C THR A 127 21.64 1.41 1.37
N PRO A 128 22.92 0.97 1.34
CA PRO A 128 24.03 1.83 0.96
C PRO A 128 23.79 2.51 -0.39
N ARG A 129 24.38 3.70 -0.60
CA ARG A 129 24.19 4.49 -1.83
C ARG A 129 24.49 3.73 -3.13
N ASN A 130 25.44 2.79 -3.08
CA ASN A 130 25.89 2.00 -4.23
C ASN A 130 25.29 0.58 -4.27
N ASP A 131 24.28 0.30 -3.43
CA ASP A 131 23.62 -1.00 -3.42
C ASP A 131 22.77 -1.17 -4.71
N PRO A 132 22.76 -2.36 -5.33
CA PRO A 132 21.84 -2.66 -6.42
C PRO A 132 20.36 -2.50 -6.01
N LEU A 133 20.04 -2.74 -4.73
CA LEU A 133 18.73 -2.48 -4.16
C LEU A 133 18.58 -1.01 -3.77
N LYS A 134 17.44 -0.45 -4.16
CA LYS A 134 17.02 0.89 -3.78
C LYS A 134 15.80 0.80 -2.86
N ARG A 135 15.82 1.60 -1.80
CA ARG A 135 14.65 1.91 -0.97
C ARG A 135 14.23 3.36 -1.24
N SER A 136 12.93 3.60 -1.37
CA SER A 136 12.32 4.93 -1.45
C SER A 136 11.22 5.03 -0.40
N ASP A 137 11.20 6.13 0.34
CA ASP A 137 10.23 6.37 1.42
C ASP A 137 9.31 7.53 1.04
N LYS A 138 7.99 7.31 1.09
CA LYS A 138 6.95 8.29 0.69
C LYS A 138 7.14 8.90 -0.70
N ALA A 139 7.76 8.18 -1.62
CA ALA A 139 7.98 8.64 -2.99
C ALA A 139 6.77 8.28 -3.88
N PRO A 140 6.06 9.27 -4.47
CA PRO A 140 4.92 9.00 -5.34
C PRO A 140 5.35 8.24 -6.58
N PHE A 141 4.52 7.29 -7.01
CA PHE A 141 4.76 6.63 -8.29
C PHE A 141 4.49 7.61 -9.44
N GLN A 142 5.20 7.45 -10.54
CA GLN A 142 4.91 8.17 -11.78
C GLN A 142 3.62 7.62 -12.36
N ARG A 143 2.82 8.50 -13.00
CA ARG A 143 1.52 8.13 -13.57
C ARG A 143 1.59 6.97 -14.57
N HIS A 144 2.68 6.89 -15.34
CA HIS A 144 2.88 5.82 -16.32
C HIS A 144 3.18 4.45 -15.68
N ALA A 145 3.61 4.42 -14.41
CA ALA A 145 3.93 3.19 -13.69
C ALA A 145 2.70 2.57 -12.99
N VAL A 146 1.57 3.27 -13.01
CA VAL A 146 0.31 2.83 -12.41
C VAL A 146 -0.63 2.35 -13.54
N PRO A 147 -1.22 1.15 -13.44
CA PRO A 147 -2.16 0.68 -14.46
C PRO A 147 -3.33 1.65 -14.58
N ASN A 148 -3.48 2.25 -15.75
CA ASN A 148 -4.58 3.12 -16.09
C ASN A 148 -4.92 2.93 -17.57
N THR A 149 -6.11 2.40 -17.85
CA THR A 149 -6.57 2.01 -19.19
C THR A 149 -7.24 3.17 -19.93
N GLY A 150 -7.16 4.41 -19.40
CA GLY A 150 -7.77 5.59 -20.02
C GLY A 150 -9.29 5.66 -19.87
N THR A 151 -9.87 4.86 -18.97
CA THR A 151 -11.31 4.91 -18.67
C THR A 151 -11.67 6.14 -17.85
N GLN A 152 -12.97 6.45 -17.78
CA GLN A 152 -13.50 7.49 -16.90
C GLN A 152 -13.25 7.20 -15.41
N HIS A 153 -13.06 5.93 -15.04
CA HIS A 153 -12.79 5.52 -13.67
C HIS A 153 -11.28 5.54 -13.41
N ARG A 154 -10.78 6.64 -12.85
CA ARG A 154 -9.34 6.80 -12.64
C ARG A 154 -8.83 5.93 -11.48
N VAL A 155 -7.63 5.38 -11.62
CA VAL A 155 -6.88 4.79 -10.50
C VAL A 155 -6.14 5.90 -9.77
N SER A 156 -6.19 5.86 -8.44
CA SER A 156 -5.41 6.73 -7.56
C SER A 156 -3.92 6.52 -7.80
N ASN A 157 -3.13 7.59 -7.74
CA ASN A 157 -1.69 7.48 -7.86
C ASN A 157 -1.10 7.17 -6.47
N PRO A 158 -0.52 5.99 -6.25
CA PRO A 158 -0.04 5.61 -4.94
C PRO A 158 1.21 6.42 -4.56
N THR A 159 1.33 6.67 -3.26
CA THR A 159 2.53 7.19 -2.62
C THR A 159 2.86 6.27 -1.46
N PRO A 160 3.58 5.17 -1.71
CA PRO A 160 3.78 4.19 -0.65
C PRO A 160 4.68 4.67 0.45
N ASN A 161 4.42 4.22 1.69
CA ASN A 161 5.31 4.53 2.81
C ASN A 161 6.74 4.03 2.56
N VAL A 162 6.89 2.79 2.09
CA VAL A 162 8.19 2.21 1.72
C VAL A 162 8.06 1.43 0.43
N THR A 163 8.95 1.67 -0.53
CA THR A 163 9.09 0.85 -1.73
C THR A 163 10.52 0.34 -1.83
N SER A 164 10.68 -0.95 -2.10
CA SER A 164 11.96 -1.55 -2.48
C SER A 164 11.91 -2.00 -3.94
N GLY A 165 12.96 -1.65 -4.66
CA GLY A 165 13.14 -1.92 -6.09
C GLY A 165 14.61 -1.85 -6.44
N TYR A 166 14.89 -1.59 -7.72
CA TYR A 166 16.25 -1.51 -8.23
C TYR A 166 16.55 -0.11 -8.74
N ASN A 167 17.82 0.25 -8.78
CA ASN A 167 18.27 1.29 -9.71
C ASN A 167 18.75 0.62 -11.01
N LEU A 168 18.95 1.38 -12.08
CA LEU A 168 19.50 0.82 -13.32
C LEU A 168 20.91 0.25 -13.13
N GLY A 169 21.66 0.68 -12.12
CA GLY A 169 22.97 0.12 -11.77
C GLY A 169 22.94 -1.37 -11.43
N ALA A 170 21.81 -1.90 -10.96
CA ALA A 170 21.62 -3.31 -10.62
C ALA A 170 21.70 -4.26 -11.82
N PHE A 171 21.50 -3.75 -13.05
CA PHE A 171 21.42 -4.57 -14.25
C PHE A 171 22.72 -4.58 -15.06
N THR A 172 23.08 -5.73 -15.59
CA THR A 172 24.18 -5.91 -16.55
C THR A 172 23.95 -5.12 -17.84
N ALA A 173 25.00 -4.90 -18.63
CA ALA A 173 24.86 -4.25 -19.93
C ALA A 173 23.88 -4.98 -20.87
N ALA A 174 23.93 -6.32 -20.89
CA ALA A 174 23.01 -7.15 -21.67
C ALA A 174 21.56 -6.98 -21.22
N GLN A 175 21.30 -7.00 -19.90
CA GLN A 175 19.97 -6.76 -19.34
C GLN A 175 19.48 -5.36 -19.71
N LYS A 176 20.31 -4.32 -19.53
CA LYS A 176 19.97 -2.93 -19.92
C LYS A 176 19.59 -2.80 -21.39
N MET A 177 20.31 -3.47 -22.30
CA MET A 177 19.96 -3.48 -23.72
C MET A 177 18.61 -4.14 -23.98
N GLN A 178 18.25 -5.21 -23.27
CA GLN A 178 16.93 -5.82 -23.40
C GLN A 178 15.84 -4.92 -22.81
N LEU A 179 16.10 -4.28 -21.67
CA LEU A 179 15.20 -3.29 -21.08
C LEU A 179 14.95 -2.13 -22.06
N GLY A 180 15.97 -1.62 -22.73
CA GLY A 180 15.83 -0.56 -23.74
C GLY A 180 14.91 -0.90 -24.92
N LYS A 181 14.64 -2.19 -25.18
CA LYS A 181 13.68 -2.64 -26.21
C LYS A 181 12.24 -2.69 -25.70
N THR A 182 12.03 -2.62 -24.40
CA THR A 182 10.69 -2.66 -23.81
C THR A 182 10.09 -1.25 -23.90
N PRO A 183 8.92 -1.09 -24.54
CA PRO A 183 8.25 0.21 -24.61
C PRO A 183 7.98 0.75 -23.21
N ASN A 184 8.17 2.06 -23.03
CA ASN A 184 7.82 2.79 -21.79
C ASN A 184 8.59 2.35 -20.53
N ILE A 185 9.82 1.84 -20.66
CA ILE A 185 10.70 1.69 -19.50
C ILE A 185 11.21 3.07 -19.07
N SER A 186 10.67 3.53 -17.95
CA SER A 186 11.10 4.72 -17.24
C SER A 186 11.13 4.46 -15.74
N ALA A 187 11.80 5.35 -15.01
CA ALA A 187 11.81 5.28 -13.56
C ALA A 187 10.39 5.40 -13.02
N MET A 188 10.04 4.53 -12.08
CA MET A 188 8.73 4.50 -11.45
C MET A 188 8.50 5.67 -10.49
N ASN A 189 9.54 6.39 -10.08
CA ASN A 189 9.47 7.57 -9.22
C ASN A 189 10.60 8.56 -9.57
N ASN A 190 10.55 9.76 -8.97
CA ASN A 190 11.56 10.81 -9.20
C ASN A 190 12.95 10.48 -8.64
N GLU A 191 13.10 9.37 -7.92
CA GLU A 191 14.37 8.96 -7.35
C GLU A 191 15.14 7.97 -8.24
N GLY A 192 14.61 7.65 -9.44
CA GLY A 192 15.26 6.73 -10.36
C GLY A 192 15.07 5.26 -10.01
N MET A 193 14.07 4.91 -9.20
CA MET A 193 13.71 3.51 -8.94
C MET A 193 13.13 2.86 -10.19
N CYS A 194 13.43 1.59 -10.41
CA CYS A 194 12.90 0.73 -11.46
C CYS A 194 12.46 -0.60 -10.85
N PHE A 195 11.45 -1.23 -11.45
CA PHE A 195 10.95 -2.58 -11.10
C PHE A 195 10.77 -2.80 -9.59
N PRO A 196 9.74 -2.19 -8.98
CA PRO A 196 9.45 -2.46 -7.58
C PRO A 196 9.14 -3.94 -7.40
N PHE A 197 9.57 -4.48 -6.27
CA PHE A 197 9.27 -5.86 -5.90
C PHE A 197 8.70 -6.00 -4.50
N PHE A 198 8.78 -4.95 -3.68
CA PHE A 198 8.23 -4.94 -2.34
C PHE A 198 7.73 -3.54 -1.98
N ILE A 199 6.52 -3.48 -1.42
CA ILE A 199 5.84 -2.24 -1.04
C ILE A 199 5.27 -2.47 0.36
N LEU A 200 5.56 -1.57 1.29
CA LEU A 200 4.88 -1.51 2.59
C LEU A 200 4.04 -0.24 2.67
N GLU A 201 2.80 -0.40 3.12
CA GLU A 201 1.93 0.70 3.55
C GLU A 201 1.63 0.56 5.04
N PHE A 202 1.77 1.67 5.75
CA PHE A 202 1.34 1.82 7.13
C PHE A 202 -0.02 2.53 7.14
N LYS A 203 -0.87 2.13 8.07
CA LYS A 203 -2.12 2.80 8.37
C LYS A 203 -2.22 3.03 9.87
N GLY A 204 -2.79 4.18 10.24
CA GLY A 204 -3.40 4.36 11.56
C GLY A 204 -4.61 3.44 11.74
N ASP A 205 -5.39 3.66 12.80
CA ASP A 205 -6.51 2.80 13.22
C ASP A 205 -7.37 2.27 12.04
N GLY A 206 -7.23 0.95 11.80
CA GLY A 206 -8.06 0.16 10.87
C GLY A 206 -7.60 0.15 9.40
N PRO A 207 -7.83 -0.98 8.68
CA PRO A 207 -7.42 -1.11 7.29
C PRO A 207 -8.34 -0.30 6.37
N SER A 208 -7.81 0.75 5.73
CA SER A 208 -8.55 1.57 4.75
C SER A 208 -7.90 1.64 3.36
N SER A 209 -6.93 0.79 3.03
CA SER A 209 -6.40 0.76 1.66
C SER A 209 -6.31 -0.63 1.06
N ASN A 210 -6.94 -0.73 -0.10
CA ASN A 210 -6.79 -1.80 -1.04
C ASN A 210 -5.65 -1.40 -2.00
N GLY A 211 -4.43 -1.90 -1.81
CA GLY A 211 -3.39 -1.65 -2.83
C GLY A 211 -2.00 -2.29 -2.74
N SER A 212 -1.64 -3.00 -1.68
CA SER A 212 -0.23 -3.07 -1.25
C SER A 212 0.30 -4.48 -1.12
N LEU A 213 1.59 -4.70 -1.35
CA LEU A 213 2.23 -6.00 -1.09
C LEU A 213 2.27 -6.31 0.41
N VAL A 214 2.48 -5.31 1.28
CA VAL A 214 2.17 -5.41 2.71
C VAL A 214 1.34 -4.20 3.11
N ALA A 215 0.22 -4.42 3.79
CA ALA A 215 -0.55 -3.37 4.45
C ALA A 215 -0.62 -3.69 5.94
N MET A 216 -0.26 -2.74 6.79
CA MET A 216 -0.21 -2.97 8.22
C MET A 216 -0.66 -1.77 9.06
N ASN A 217 -1.20 -2.07 10.23
CA ASN A 217 -1.42 -1.11 11.30
C ASN A 217 -0.61 -1.54 12.54
N GLY A 218 -0.84 -0.91 13.70
CA GLY A 218 -0.13 -1.24 14.93
C GLY A 218 -0.31 -2.68 15.43
N THR A 219 -1.32 -3.42 14.94
CA THR A 219 -1.73 -4.75 15.46
C THR A 219 -1.83 -5.84 14.40
N GLU A 220 -2.00 -5.51 13.12
CA GLU A 220 -2.15 -6.49 12.03
C GLU A 220 -1.23 -6.12 10.87
N ALA A 221 -0.52 -7.12 10.32
CA ALA A 221 0.08 -7.03 8.99
C ALA A 221 -0.58 -8.02 8.04
N ARG A 222 -0.90 -7.55 6.83
CA ARG A 222 -1.45 -8.34 5.73
C ARG A 222 -0.44 -8.38 4.59
N LEU A 223 0.00 -9.57 4.23
CA LEU A 223 0.85 -9.80 3.07
C LEU A 223 -0.01 -10.16 1.87
N PHE A 224 0.14 -9.39 0.80
CA PHE A 224 -0.45 -9.63 -0.50
C PHE A 224 0.65 -9.92 -1.52
N ILE A 225 0.26 -10.66 -2.55
CA ILE A 225 1.07 -10.85 -3.75
C ILE A 225 0.32 -10.27 -4.93
N SER A 226 1.04 -9.53 -5.78
CA SER A 226 0.51 -9.04 -7.06
C SER A 226 1.23 -9.68 -8.24
N TRP A 227 0.48 -9.97 -9.30
CA TRP A 227 1.04 -10.51 -10.54
C TRP A 227 0.20 -10.09 -11.74
N LYS A 228 0.85 -10.02 -12.91
CA LYS A 228 0.16 -9.82 -14.17
C LYS A 228 -0.12 -11.17 -14.82
N GLN A 229 -1.34 -11.39 -15.27
CA GLN A 229 -1.72 -12.54 -16.10
C GLN A 229 -2.48 -12.01 -17.31
N GLN A 230 -1.89 -12.19 -18.50
CA GLN A 230 -2.35 -11.51 -19.71
C GLN A 230 -2.37 -9.99 -19.49
N ASP A 231 -3.54 -9.35 -19.58
CA ASP A 231 -3.75 -7.91 -19.34
C ASP A 231 -4.42 -7.60 -18.00
N LEU A 232 -4.54 -8.60 -17.13
CA LEU A 232 -5.12 -8.47 -15.80
C LEU A 232 -4.00 -8.33 -14.75
N PHE A 233 -4.14 -7.34 -13.88
CA PHE A 233 -3.33 -7.15 -12.69
C PHE A 233 -4.09 -7.75 -11.51
N ASN A 234 -3.55 -8.83 -10.95
CA ASN A 234 -4.18 -9.54 -9.85
C ASN A 234 -3.46 -9.21 -8.56
N VAL A 235 -4.22 -9.14 -7.46
CA VAL A 235 -3.71 -9.01 -6.10
C VAL A 235 -4.44 -10.03 -5.24
N GLN A 236 -3.72 -10.76 -4.38
CA GLN A 236 -4.33 -11.70 -3.45
C GLN A 236 -3.66 -11.61 -2.09
N ASN A 237 -4.44 -11.59 -1.01
CA ASN A 237 -3.91 -11.76 0.34
C ASN A 237 -3.46 -13.22 0.53
N VAL A 238 -2.20 -13.41 0.91
CA VAL A 238 -1.60 -14.75 1.08
C VAL A 238 -1.32 -15.09 2.54
N ARG A 239 -1.22 -14.07 3.41
CA ARG A 239 -0.99 -14.25 4.85
C ARG A 239 -1.44 -13.02 5.63
N SER A 240 -1.86 -13.22 6.86
CA SER A 240 -2.06 -12.16 7.86
C SER A 240 -1.32 -12.55 9.14
N PHE A 241 -0.82 -11.55 9.85
CA PHE A 241 -0.04 -11.69 11.07
C PHE A 241 -0.62 -10.75 12.13
N ALA A 242 -0.86 -11.28 13.33
CA ALA A 242 -1.23 -10.48 14.49
C ALA A 242 0.06 -10.03 15.18
N LEU A 243 0.42 -8.76 15.05
CA LEU A 243 1.75 -8.24 15.41
C LEU A 243 1.99 -8.15 16.93
N GLN A 244 0.93 -8.19 17.72
CA GLN A 244 0.99 -8.30 19.18
C GLN A 244 1.39 -9.70 19.66
N GLU A 245 1.24 -10.72 18.80
CA GLU A 245 1.67 -12.08 19.13
C GLU A 245 3.15 -12.25 18.73
N PRO A 246 4.06 -12.55 19.67
CA PRO A 246 5.49 -12.62 19.40
C PRO A 246 5.85 -13.54 18.23
N ASP A 247 5.23 -14.72 18.17
CA ASP A 247 5.48 -15.70 17.10
C ASP A 247 5.07 -15.17 15.72
N HIS A 248 3.95 -14.46 15.65
CA HIS A 248 3.48 -13.85 14.40
C HIS A 248 4.35 -12.65 13.99
N PHE A 249 4.81 -11.83 14.92
CA PHE A 249 5.75 -10.75 14.62
C PHE A 249 7.07 -11.30 14.08
N ILE A 250 7.61 -12.33 14.72
CA ILE A 250 8.82 -13.03 14.30
C ILE A 250 8.61 -13.64 12.90
N GLU A 251 7.47 -14.31 12.67
CA GLU A 251 7.13 -14.89 11.36
C GLU A 251 7.00 -13.79 10.29
N PHE A 252 6.31 -12.69 10.58
CA PHE A 252 6.18 -11.56 9.66
C PHE A 252 7.55 -10.99 9.27
N ARG A 253 8.42 -10.76 10.26
CA ARG A 253 9.80 -10.29 10.01
C ARG A 253 10.57 -11.27 9.15
N LYS A 254 10.40 -12.59 9.36
CA LYS A 254 10.99 -13.65 8.52
C LYS A 254 10.59 -13.48 7.06
N TYR A 255 9.29 -13.30 6.77
CA TYR A 255 8.78 -13.13 5.41
C TYR A 255 9.33 -11.87 4.76
N VAL A 256 9.27 -10.71 5.44
CA VAL A 256 9.77 -9.44 4.90
C VAL A 256 11.23 -9.59 4.49
N ARG A 257 12.05 -10.18 5.36
CA ARG A 257 13.47 -10.35 5.08
C ARG A 257 13.73 -11.36 3.96
N ASN A 258 12.99 -12.46 3.89
CA ASN A 258 13.08 -13.40 2.78
C ASN A 258 12.70 -12.77 1.43
N ILE A 259 11.72 -11.85 1.41
CA ILE A 259 11.35 -11.09 0.20
C ILE A 259 12.50 -10.17 -0.23
N ILE A 260 13.13 -9.47 0.72
CA ILE A 260 14.28 -8.60 0.44
C ILE A 260 15.45 -9.41 -0.11
N ASP A 261 15.78 -10.56 0.49
CA ASP A 261 16.86 -11.44 0.01
C ASP A 261 16.54 -12.00 -1.37
N TRP A 262 15.31 -12.46 -1.61
CA TRP A 262 14.87 -12.90 -2.95
C TRP A 262 15.04 -11.80 -4.00
N GLY A 263 14.64 -10.56 -3.66
CA GLY A 263 14.84 -9.41 -4.52
C GLY A 263 16.31 -9.11 -4.80
N ARG A 264 17.19 -9.34 -3.82
CA ARG A 264 18.63 -9.10 -3.97
C ARG A 264 19.32 -10.16 -4.84
N ASP A 265 19.06 -11.44 -4.54
CA ASP A 265 19.96 -12.52 -4.93
C ASP A 265 19.41 -13.42 -6.04
N GLU A 266 18.09 -13.55 -6.16
CA GLU A 266 17.47 -14.53 -7.06
C GLU A 266 16.64 -13.90 -8.19
N ARG A 267 16.14 -12.68 -7.97
CA ARG A 267 15.31 -11.99 -8.96
C ARG A 267 16.11 -11.27 -10.05
N LEU A 268 17.34 -10.82 -9.73
CA LEU A 268 18.20 -10.06 -10.63
C LEU A 268 18.92 -10.91 -11.68
#